data_AF-S3W292-F1
#
_entry.id   AF-S3W292-F1
#
_cell.length_a   1.000
_cell.length_b   1.000
_cell.length_c   1.000
_cell.angle_alpha   90.00
_cell.angle_beta   90.00
_cell.angle_gamma   90.00
#
_symmetry.space_group_name_H-M   'P 1'
#
loop_
_entity.id
_entity.type
_entity.pdbx_description
1 polymer ?
#
loop_
_entity_poly.entity_id
_entity_poly.type
_entity_poly.pdbx_seq_one_letter_code
_entity_poly.pdbx_strand_id
1 'polypeptide(L)'
;MKSKSSLLNTIRTELAGDSPAWSVGLFRFFFGILLSFLALRYLAYGWVGKYFLQPEFHFKYYGFSWVPVLPSWLLYPLFWILILAGIGISLGILYRICLIVYLIGFLYFNLLDVSTYLNHYYLVALLLWIMIWIPADRCLSVSHFLETYRTGRWANPSIRNWSLWLLRFQIGCVYFFGGLAKIVPDWLFQAQPLRIWLIRNTDFPVLGKFFTYPIAGYVFSYAGLLFDLLVPFLLLKPNFRILAYCLVLIFHALTWKLFPIGMFPWIMSLSATLFFPPSWPLKLRNFLKRRGIFPYGELRNLFQVAWQKLPVRFRFDSAGFFLKILLFLEKPDLWGRNLYYKFPKYDPKTIHKIGTLFWSSYILFQILFPLRHFLYPGNNLWTEQGFRFAWHIMLIQKNGIASFRVANLRTGEVHFVLPESHLTEFQKTMMSTQPDLILQFAHYLGEAEKRKTGDDVAVYADITVSLNGKKSKTFIDPLRDLMKVKEGFSNKDWILADEK
;
A
#
# COMPACT_ATOMS: atom_id res chain seq x y z
N MET A 1 -17.37 46.49 -8.89
CA MET A 1 -17.05 45.23 -9.60
C MET A 1 -16.19 44.34 -8.72
N LYS A 2 -16.73 43.23 -8.16
CA LYS A 2 -15.91 42.22 -7.47
C LYS A 2 -15.10 41.48 -8.53
N SER A 3 -13.79 41.71 -8.58
CA SER A 3 -12.86 40.89 -9.38
C SER A 3 -13.10 39.43 -9.01
N LYS A 4 -13.60 38.63 -9.96
CA LYS A 4 -13.73 37.18 -9.79
C LYS A 4 -12.33 36.66 -9.51
N SER A 5 -12.05 36.22 -8.29
CA SER A 5 -10.78 35.56 -7.99
C SER A 5 -10.64 34.38 -8.94
N SER A 6 -9.53 34.33 -9.68
CA SER A 6 -9.18 33.18 -10.51
C SER A 6 -9.31 31.90 -9.67
N LEU A 7 -9.81 30.81 -10.26
CA LEU A 7 -9.91 29.50 -9.62
C LEU A 7 -8.58 29.10 -8.94
N LEU A 8 -7.45 29.43 -9.57
CA LEU A 8 -6.11 29.19 -9.03
C LEU A 8 -5.83 29.95 -7.73
N ASN A 9 -6.29 31.20 -7.63
CA ASN A 9 -6.15 31.98 -6.40
C ASN A 9 -7.01 31.40 -5.28
N THR A 10 -8.22 30.95 -5.60
CA THR A 10 -9.11 30.28 -4.63
C THR A 10 -8.48 28.99 -4.10
N ILE A 11 -7.96 28.14 -5.00
CA ILE A 11 -7.26 26.89 -4.61
C ILE A 11 -6.02 27.21 -3.77
N ARG A 12 -5.22 28.20 -4.16
CA ARG A 12 -4.01 28.58 -3.42
C ARG A 12 -4.33 29.07 -2.01
N THR A 13 -5.35 29.92 -1.86
CA THR A 13 -5.80 30.41 -0.56
C THR A 13 -6.34 29.26 0.30
N GLU A 14 -7.12 28.36 -0.27
CA GLU A 14 -7.66 27.18 0.43
C GLU A 14 -6.52 26.27 0.94
N LEU A 15 -5.52 25.97 0.10
CA LEU A 15 -4.39 25.10 0.47
C LEU A 15 -3.46 25.75 1.51
N ALA A 16 -3.32 27.07 1.47
CA ALA A 16 -2.50 27.83 2.42
C ALA A 16 -3.19 28.03 3.79
N GLY A 17 -4.52 27.90 3.85
CA GLY A 17 -5.29 27.98 5.08
C GLY A 17 -4.95 26.87 6.09
N ASP A 18 -5.48 27.02 7.29
CA ASP A 18 -5.34 26.05 8.38
C ASP A 18 -6.66 25.33 8.67
N SER A 19 -6.57 24.05 9.05
CA SER A 19 -7.70 23.27 9.55
C SER A 19 -7.33 22.51 10.83
N PRO A 20 -8.35 22.12 11.63
CA PRO A 20 -8.12 21.30 12.81
C PRO A 20 -7.39 19.98 12.49
N ALA A 21 -6.38 19.64 13.28
CA ALA A 21 -5.52 18.48 13.05
C ALA A 21 -6.17 17.13 13.43
N TRP A 22 -7.39 17.15 13.99
CA TRP A 22 -8.05 15.97 14.58
C TRP A 22 -8.17 14.79 13.61
N SER A 23 -8.65 15.02 12.37
CA SER A 23 -8.81 13.95 11.38
C SER A 23 -7.47 13.28 11.02
N VAL A 24 -6.42 14.07 10.83
CA VAL A 24 -5.10 13.54 10.47
C VAL A 24 -4.43 12.87 11.67
N GLY A 25 -4.61 13.40 12.88
CA GLY A 25 -4.16 12.77 14.12
C GLY A 25 -4.80 11.42 14.37
N LEU A 26 -6.11 11.29 14.11
CA LEU A 26 -6.82 10.02 14.24
C LEU A 26 -6.37 9.01 13.18
N PHE A 27 -6.22 9.47 11.93
CA PHE A 27 -5.67 8.65 10.86
C PHE A 27 -4.28 8.12 11.23
N ARG A 28 -3.37 8.99 11.68
CA ARG A 28 -2.02 8.60 12.14
C ARG A 28 -2.08 7.53 13.22
N PHE A 29 -2.94 7.71 14.23
CA PHE A 29 -3.09 6.76 15.34
C PHE A 29 -3.43 5.36 14.80
N PHE A 30 -4.52 5.22 14.06
CA PHE A 30 -4.92 3.90 13.54
C PHE A 30 -4.01 3.38 12.42
N PHE A 31 -3.41 4.26 11.63
CA PHE A 31 -2.45 3.86 10.60
C PHE A 31 -1.23 3.21 11.24
N GLY A 32 -0.69 3.78 12.32
CA GLY A 32 0.40 3.16 13.10
C GLY A 32 0.02 1.77 13.64
N ILE A 33 -1.21 1.59 14.14
CA ILE A 33 -1.72 0.28 14.59
C ILE A 33 -1.75 -0.72 13.43
N LEU A 34 -2.29 -0.33 12.27
CA LEU A 34 -2.34 -1.19 11.09
C LEU A 34 -0.93 -1.57 10.60
N LEU A 35 0.03 -0.65 10.69
CA LEU A 35 1.43 -0.90 10.34
C LEU A 35 2.10 -1.89 11.31
N SER A 36 1.86 -1.77 12.62
CA SER A 36 2.34 -2.76 13.58
C SER A 36 1.73 -4.13 13.34
N PHE A 37 0.43 -4.18 13.06
CA PHE A 37 -0.27 -5.43 12.76
C PHE A 37 0.24 -6.06 11.45
N LEU A 38 0.51 -5.26 10.43
CA LEU A 38 1.10 -5.72 9.17
C LEU A 38 2.44 -6.41 9.41
N ALA A 39 3.36 -5.79 10.16
CA ALA A 39 4.66 -6.37 10.46
C ALA A 39 4.55 -7.61 11.36
N LEU A 40 3.63 -7.60 12.35
CA LEU A 40 3.36 -8.75 13.21
C LEU A 40 2.86 -9.96 12.42
N ARG A 41 2.01 -9.78 11.40
CA ARG A 41 1.53 -10.87 10.55
C ARG A 41 2.65 -11.57 9.80
N TYR A 42 3.67 -10.83 9.35
CA TYR A 42 4.81 -11.43 8.68
C TYR A 42 5.55 -12.41 9.60
N LEU A 43 5.67 -12.07 10.89
CA LEU A 43 6.24 -12.95 11.91
C LEU A 43 5.30 -14.11 12.24
N ALA A 44 4.04 -13.80 12.57
CA ALA A 44 3.06 -14.77 13.07
C ALA A 44 2.71 -15.86 12.03
N TYR A 45 2.72 -15.53 10.74
CA TYR A 45 2.44 -16.49 9.67
C TYR A 45 3.70 -17.09 9.03
N GLY A 46 4.89 -16.84 9.60
CA GLY A 46 6.15 -17.38 9.07
C GLY A 46 6.51 -16.87 7.67
N TRP A 47 5.93 -15.75 7.24
CA TRP A 47 6.12 -15.19 5.91
C TRP A 47 7.53 -14.67 5.67
N VAL A 48 8.24 -14.26 6.73
CA VAL A 48 9.66 -13.88 6.63
C VAL A 48 10.49 -15.06 6.11
N GLY A 49 10.31 -16.24 6.71
CA GLY A 49 10.96 -17.46 6.26
C GLY A 49 10.51 -17.85 4.86
N LYS A 50 9.19 -17.94 4.66
CA LYS A 50 8.58 -18.40 3.42
C LYS A 50 8.96 -17.58 2.18
N TYR A 51 8.97 -16.26 2.29
CA TYR A 51 9.15 -15.38 1.13
C TYR A 51 10.59 -14.88 0.95
N PHE A 52 11.41 -14.88 2.00
CA PHE A 52 12.73 -14.26 1.92
C PHE A 52 13.88 -15.23 2.23
N LEU A 53 13.70 -16.20 3.14
CA LEU A 53 14.81 -17.08 3.56
C LEU A 53 14.82 -18.45 2.87
N GLN A 54 13.64 -18.99 2.54
CA GLN A 54 13.51 -20.28 1.85
C GLN A 54 13.84 -20.23 0.35
N PRO A 55 13.48 -19.18 -0.41
CA PRO A 55 13.83 -19.12 -1.83
C PRO A 55 15.35 -19.07 -2.06
N GLU A 56 15.83 -19.88 -2.99
CA GLU A 56 17.24 -19.87 -3.43
C GLU A 56 17.56 -18.71 -4.39
N PHE A 57 16.54 -18.25 -5.09
CA PHE A 57 16.59 -17.14 -6.04
C PHE A 57 15.52 -16.11 -5.67
N HIS A 58 15.82 -14.82 -5.84
CA HIS A 58 14.86 -13.74 -5.62
C HIS A 58 14.74 -12.86 -6.84
N PHE A 59 13.51 -12.64 -7.31
CA PHE A 59 13.24 -11.76 -8.43
C PHE A 59 13.42 -10.30 -8.02
N LYS A 60 14.22 -9.53 -8.76
CA LYS A 60 14.57 -8.15 -8.40
C LYS A 60 13.83 -7.14 -9.26
N TYR A 61 13.53 -5.99 -8.67
CA TYR A 61 13.00 -4.86 -9.42
C TYR A 61 14.09 -4.31 -10.34
N TYR A 62 13.69 -3.84 -11.52
CA TYR A 62 14.60 -3.15 -12.42
C TYR A 62 15.28 -1.96 -11.71
N GLY A 63 16.62 -1.93 -11.72
CA GLY A 63 17.44 -0.94 -11.01
C GLY A 63 17.72 -1.24 -9.52
N PHE A 64 17.20 -2.35 -8.97
CA PHE A 64 17.36 -2.74 -7.56
C PHE A 64 17.91 -4.17 -7.39
N SER A 65 18.64 -4.69 -8.37
CA SER A 65 19.32 -5.99 -8.28
C SER A 65 20.36 -6.05 -7.16
N TRP A 66 20.88 -4.89 -6.74
CA TRP A 66 21.88 -4.74 -5.69
C TRP A 66 21.33 -4.94 -4.26
N VAL A 67 20.01 -5.04 -4.07
CA VAL A 67 19.42 -5.17 -2.71
C VAL A 67 19.53 -6.63 -2.24
N PRO A 68 20.37 -6.93 -1.23
CA PRO A 68 20.59 -8.29 -0.77
C PRO A 68 19.51 -8.72 0.23
N VAL A 69 19.26 -10.02 0.31
CA VAL A 69 18.52 -10.61 1.42
C VAL A 69 19.43 -10.68 2.63
N LEU A 70 19.04 -10.01 3.72
CA LEU A 70 19.78 -10.06 4.98
C LEU A 70 19.62 -11.44 5.64
N PRO A 71 20.63 -11.90 6.38
CA PRO A 71 20.55 -13.16 7.11
C PRO A 71 19.42 -13.12 8.16
N SER A 72 18.92 -14.30 8.53
CA SER A 72 17.77 -14.47 9.42
C SER A 72 17.88 -13.67 10.73
N TRP A 73 19.07 -13.67 11.35
CA TRP A 73 19.34 -12.97 12.61
C TRP A 73 19.24 -11.43 12.50
N LEU A 74 19.29 -10.86 11.30
CA LEU A 74 19.00 -9.43 11.06
C LEU A 74 17.55 -9.22 10.60
N LEU A 75 17.04 -10.12 9.77
CA LEU A 75 15.73 -9.95 9.15
C LEU A 75 14.59 -10.04 10.18
N TYR A 76 14.65 -10.99 11.13
CA TYR A 76 13.63 -11.10 12.18
C TYR A 76 13.60 -9.88 13.11
N PRO A 77 14.73 -9.38 13.66
CA PRO A 77 14.75 -8.14 14.42
C PRO A 77 14.25 -6.91 13.64
N LEU A 78 14.50 -6.84 12.33
CA LEU A 78 13.97 -5.75 11.50
C LEU A 78 12.44 -5.66 11.60
N PHE A 79 11.72 -6.79 11.54
CA PHE A 79 10.26 -6.78 11.69
C PHE A 79 9.81 -6.35 13.09
N TRP A 80 10.54 -6.72 14.15
CA TRP A 80 10.28 -6.20 15.50
C TRP A 80 10.50 -4.68 15.59
N ILE A 81 11.54 -4.16 14.96
CA ILE A 81 11.79 -2.71 14.85
C ILE A 81 10.63 -2.03 14.13
N LEU A 82 10.11 -2.62 13.04
CA LEU A 82 8.94 -2.11 12.33
C LEU A 82 7.68 -2.11 13.22
N ILE A 83 7.45 -3.16 14.01
CA ILE A 83 6.32 -3.22 14.96
C ILE A 83 6.40 -2.06 15.95
N LEU A 84 7.57 -1.85 16.57
CA LEU A 84 7.81 -0.78 17.53
C LEU A 84 7.71 0.61 16.87
N ALA A 85 8.22 0.77 15.64
CA ALA A 85 8.08 2.00 14.88
C ALA A 85 6.60 2.30 14.55
N GLY A 86 5.79 1.29 14.22
CA GLY A 86 4.35 1.43 14.03
C GLY A 86 3.63 1.91 15.30
N ILE A 87 4.02 1.40 16.46
CA ILE A 87 3.51 1.86 17.77
C ILE A 87 3.95 3.30 18.03
N GLY A 88 5.21 3.64 17.75
CA GLY A 88 5.72 5.01 17.85
C GLY A 88 4.95 5.99 16.95
N ILE A 89 4.67 5.60 15.70
CA ILE A 89 3.80 6.35 14.77
C ILE A 89 2.41 6.52 15.37
N SER A 90 1.80 5.44 15.90
CA SER A 90 0.47 5.44 16.50
C SER A 90 0.37 6.31 17.75
N LEU A 91 1.44 6.43 18.53
CA LEU A 91 1.45 7.21 19.76
C LEU A 91 2.00 8.64 19.56
N GLY A 92 2.58 8.93 18.39
CA GLY A 92 3.24 10.19 18.08
C GLY A 92 4.59 10.35 18.78
N ILE A 93 5.19 9.27 19.27
CA ILE A 93 6.51 9.28 19.93
C ILE A 93 7.59 9.18 18.85
N LEU A 94 8.58 10.08 18.85
CA LEU A 94 9.62 10.15 17.82
C LEU A 94 9.05 10.08 16.40
N TYR A 95 7.88 10.69 16.19
CA TYR A 95 6.99 10.43 15.05
C TYR A 95 7.70 10.39 13.69
N ARG A 96 8.51 11.41 13.37
CA ARG A 96 9.23 11.48 12.08
C ARG A 96 10.31 10.41 11.95
N ILE A 97 11.04 10.12 13.04
CA ILE A 97 12.05 9.05 13.05
C ILE A 97 11.37 7.70 12.86
N CYS A 98 10.28 7.42 13.58
CA CYS A 98 9.53 6.19 13.41
C CYS A 98 8.97 6.03 11.99
N LEU A 99 8.48 7.11 11.36
CA LEU A 99 8.07 7.08 9.95
C LEU A 99 9.23 6.76 9.01
N ILE A 100 10.41 7.37 9.20
CA ILE A 100 11.59 7.13 8.37
C ILE A 100 12.10 5.69 8.53
N VAL A 101 12.24 5.22 9.78
CA VAL A 101 12.63 3.84 10.09
C VAL A 101 11.65 2.86 9.47
N TYR A 102 10.35 3.11 9.64
CA TYR A 102 9.33 2.25 9.06
C TYR A 102 9.39 2.28 7.54
N LEU A 103 9.48 3.45 6.91
CA LEU A 103 9.56 3.58 5.45
C LEU A 103 10.78 2.85 4.88
N ILE A 104 11.96 3.02 5.46
CA ILE A 104 13.19 2.37 4.99
C ILE A 104 13.08 0.85 5.12
N GLY A 105 12.69 0.34 6.29
CA GLY A 105 12.55 -1.10 6.49
C GLY A 105 11.43 -1.70 5.62
N PHE A 106 10.34 -0.95 5.45
CA PHE A 106 9.21 -1.36 4.61
C PHE A 106 9.56 -1.41 3.13
N LEU A 107 10.24 -0.38 2.61
CA LEU A 107 10.77 -0.38 1.24
C LEU A 107 11.77 -1.51 1.05
N TYR A 108 12.69 -1.71 2.01
CA TYR A 108 13.68 -2.77 1.94
C TYR A 108 13.03 -4.15 1.75
N PHE A 109 12.10 -4.58 2.61
CA PHE A 109 11.53 -5.92 2.48
C PHE A 109 10.65 -6.06 1.23
N ASN A 110 9.99 -4.98 0.77
CA ASN A 110 9.21 -5.00 -0.47
C ASN A 110 10.09 -5.05 -1.72
N LEU A 111 11.35 -4.59 -1.64
CA LEU A 111 12.33 -4.65 -2.72
C LEU A 111 13.07 -5.99 -2.80
N LEU A 112 12.92 -6.88 -1.81
CA LEU A 112 13.62 -8.15 -1.78
C LEU A 112 13.20 -9.09 -2.90
N ASP A 113 11.89 -9.20 -3.16
CA ASP A 113 11.34 -10.09 -4.19
C ASP A 113 10.10 -9.49 -4.86
N VAL A 114 10.16 -9.26 -6.18
CA VAL A 114 9.08 -8.72 -7.02
C VAL A 114 7.84 -9.62 -7.02
N SER A 115 8.00 -10.93 -6.87
CA SER A 115 6.86 -11.87 -6.83
C SER A 115 5.89 -11.56 -5.69
N THR A 116 6.35 -10.85 -4.65
CA THR A 116 5.54 -10.44 -3.50
C THR A 116 4.89 -9.05 -3.65
N TYR A 117 5.01 -8.41 -4.83
CA TYR A 117 4.48 -7.07 -5.07
C TYR A 117 2.97 -6.95 -4.83
N LEU A 118 2.57 -5.91 -4.10
CA LEU A 118 1.16 -5.56 -3.88
C LEU A 118 0.95 -4.04 -4.01
N ASN A 119 -0.05 -3.62 -4.79
CA ASN A 119 -0.41 -2.20 -4.97
C ASN A 119 -0.67 -1.48 -3.64
N HIS A 120 -1.26 -2.16 -2.66
CA HIS A 120 -1.56 -1.53 -1.38
C HIS A 120 -0.32 -1.33 -0.49
N TYR A 121 0.74 -2.13 -0.68
CA TYR A 121 2.02 -1.85 -0.03
C TYR A 121 2.71 -0.67 -0.70
N TYR A 122 2.59 -0.52 -2.02
CA TYR A 122 3.00 0.71 -2.69
C TYR A 122 2.28 1.95 -2.11
N LEU A 123 0.96 1.86 -1.89
CA LEU A 123 0.21 2.93 -1.20
C LEU A 123 0.75 3.22 0.20
N VAL A 124 1.02 2.18 1.01
CA VAL A 124 1.58 2.37 2.36
C VAL A 124 2.90 3.13 2.32
N ALA A 125 3.80 2.80 1.40
CA ALA A 125 5.07 3.52 1.22
C ALA A 125 4.84 4.99 0.86
N LEU A 126 3.90 5.29 -0.03
CA LEU A 126 3.55 6.68 -0.39
C LEU A 126 2.94 7.45 0.78
N LEU A 127 2.05 6.82 1.56
CA LEU A 127 1.44 7.45 2.73
C LEU A 127 2.48 7.72 3.82
N LEU A 128 3.38 6.77 4.10
CA LEU A 128 4.51 6.97 5.00
C LEU A 128 5.37 8.14 4.54
N TRP A 129 5.72 8.19 3.25
CA TRP A 129 6.47 9.29 2.65
C TRP A 129 5.78 10.64 2.82
N ILE A 130 4.49 10.73 2.49
CA ILE A 130 3.69 11.96 2.66
C ILE A 130 3.64 12.38 4.13
N MET A 131 3.38 11.43 5.02
CA MET A 131 3.22 11.68 6.45
C MET A 131 4.50 12.21 7.11
N ILE A 132 5.69 11.92 6.58
CA ILE A 132 6.95 12.52 7.08
C ILE A 132 6.85 14.05 7.07
N TRP A 133 6.16 14.63 6.10
CA TRP A 133 6.06 16.08 5.92
C TRP A 133 4.89 16.72 6.67
N ILE A 134 3.97 15.91 7.22
CA ILE A 134 2.75 16.38 7.88
C ILE A 134 2.92 16.27 9.40
N PRO A 135 2.73 17.35 10.18
CA PRO A 135 2.85 17.30 11.64
C PRO A 135 1.59 16.69 12.30
N ALA A 136 1.32 15.41 12.00
CA ALA A 136 0.15 14.67 12.50
C ALA A 136 0.26 14.27 13.98
N ASP A 137 1.47 14.34 14.55
CA ASP A 137 1.79 14.13 15.96
C ASP A 137 1.28 15.25 16.87
N ARG A 138 0.85 16.39 16.32
CA ARG A 138 0.25 17.48 17.10
C ARG A 138 -1.09 17.09 17.74
N CYS A 139 -1.77 16.07 17.24
CA CYS A 139 -3.10 15.68 17.70
C CYS A 139 -3.19 14.17 17.95
N LEU A 140 -3.95 13.81 18.99
CA LEU A 140 -4.15 12.43 19.47
C LEU A 140 -2.85 11.64 19.70
N SER A 141 -1.76 12.36 20.00
CA SER A 141 -0.49 11.79 20.44
C SER A 141 -0.43 11.71 21.97
N VAL A 142 0.57 11.00 22.47
CA VAL A 142 0.89 10.97 23.90
C VAL A 142 1.16 12.39 24.42
N SER A 143 1.89 13.22 23.68
CA SER A 143 2.17 14.60 24.09
C SER A 143 0.89 15.45 24.19
N HIS A 144 0.00 15.37 23.21
CA HIS A 144 -1.30 16.06 23.24
C HIS A 144 -2.18 15.58 24.41
N PHE A 145 -2.16 14.28 24.69
CA PHE A 145 -2.87 13.71 25.84
C PHE A 145 -2.28 14.19 27.19
N LEU A 146 -0.95 14.20 27.33
CA LEU A 146 -0.28 14.68 28.54
C LEU A 146 -0.52 16.17 28.79
N GLU A 147 -0.49 16.99 27.74
CA GLU A 147 -0.84 18.41 27.82
C GLU A 147 -2.29 18.60 28.29
N THR A 148 -3.21 17.81 27.75
CA THR A 148 -4.62 17.81 28.17
C THR A 148 -4.76 17.41 29.63
N TYR A 149 -4.02 16.38 30.08
CA TYR A 149 -4.04 15.94 31.48
C TYR A 149 -3.51 17.02 32.43
N ARG A 150 -2.45 17.73 32.05
CA ARG A 150 -1.85 18.82 32.84
C ARG A 150 -2.74 20.05 32.94
N THR A 151 -3.32 20.46 31.82
CA THR A 151 -4.13 21.70 31.72
C THR A 151 -5.60 21.49 32.02
N GLY A 152 -6.08 20.25 32.05
CA GLY A 152 -7.49 19.90 32.17
C GLY A 152 -8.33 20.25 30.94
N ARG A 153 -7.72 20.69 29.83
CA ARG A 153 -8.42 21.12 28.62
C ARG A 153 -7.74 20.54 27.38
N TRP A 154 -8.54 20.08 26.43
CA TRP A 154 -8.02 19.62 25.14
C TRP A 154 -7.64 20.81 24.28
N ALA A 155 -6.39 20.85 23.83
CA ALA A 155 -5.96 21.80 22.81
C ALA A 155 -6.64 21.49 21.46
N ASN A 156 -6.76 22.51 20.62
CA ASN A 156 -7.26 22.38 19.25
C ASN A 156 -6.14 22.71 18.25
N PRO A 157 -5.16 21.80 18.09
CA PRO A 157 -4.05 22.01 17.17
C PRO A 157 -4.56 22.12 15.73
N SER A 158 -3.88 22.95 14.93
CA SER A 158 -4.14 23.10 13.51
C SER A 158 -2.95 22.63 12.65
N ILE A 159 -3.27 22.28 11.41
CA ILE A 159 -2.32 21.97 10.33
C ILE A 159 -2.75 22.70 9.05
N ARG A 160 -1.80 22.85 8.12
CA ARG A 160 -2.06 23.44 6.82
C ARG A 160 -2.98 22.54 5.99
N ASN A 161 -3.92 23.13 5.27
CA ASN A 161 -4.92 22.41 4.48
C ASN A 161 -4.31 21.55 3.37
N TRP A 162 -3.18 21.94 2.78
CA TRP A 162 -2.47 21.12 1.79
C TRP A 162 -2.14 19.72 2.31
N SER A 163 -1.88 19.57 3.62
CA SER A 163 -1.56 18.26 4.21
C SER A 163 -2.70 17.27 4.06
N LEU A 164 -3.93 17.71 4.32
CA LEU A 164 -5.11 16.86 4.19
C LEU A 164 -5.49 16.64 2.72
N TRP A 165 -5.38 17.66 1.88
CA TRP A 165 -5.65 17.55 0.45
C TRP A 165 -4.68 16.60 -0.27
N LEU A 166 -3.41 16.61 0.11
CA LEU A 166 -2.41 15.70 -0.45
C LEU A 166 -2.71 14.23 -0.10
N LEU A 167 -3.11 13.95 1.14
CA LEU A 167 -3.56 12.61 1.53
C LEU A 167 -4.83 12.20 0.76
N ARG A 168 -5.84 13.09 0.67
CA ARG A 168 -7.07 12.84 -0.10
C ARG A 168 -6.78 12.57 -1.56
N PHE A 169 -5.87 13.34 -2.16
CA PHE A 169 -5.42 13.15 -3.54
C PHE A 169 -4.82 11.76 -3.71
N GLN A 170 -3.88 11.36 -2.86
CA GLN A 170 -3.24 10.05 -3.00
C GLN A 170 -4.24 8.89 -2.88
N ILE A 171 -5.18 8.96 -1.93
CA ILE A 171 -6.24 7.95 -1.80
C ILE A 171 -7.19 8.00 -2.99
N GLY A 172 -7.50 9.19 -3.50
CA GLY A 172 -8.31 9.39 -4.70
C GLY A 172 -7.69 8.76 -5.93
N CYS A 173 -6.36 8.88 -6.11
CA CYS A 173 -5.63 8.25 -7.22
C CYS A 173 -5.84 6.73 -7.24
N VAL A 174 -5.76 6.06 -6.08
CA VAL A 174 -5.94 4.60 -6.02
C VAL A 174 -7.31 4.18 -6.51
N TYR A 175 -8.38 4.85 -6.05
CA TYR A 175 -9.73 4.56 -6.52
C TYR A 175 -9.90 4.91 -7.99
N PHE A 176 -9.56 6.15 -8.38
CA PHE A 176 -9.81 6.63 -9.73
C PHE A 176 -9.07 5.82 -10.80
N PHE A 177 -7.77 5.56 -10.61
CA PHE A 177 -7.00 4.75 -11.56
C PHE A 177 -7.36 3.26 -11.47
N GLY A 178 -7.75 2.76 -10.30
CA GLY A 178 -8.32 1.42 -10.17
C GLY A 178 -9.61 1.23 -10.96
N GLY A 179 -10.44 2.29 -11.06
CA GLY A 179 -11.64 2.34 -11.89
C GLY A 179 -11.31 2.54 -13.37
N LEU A 180 -10.39 3.42 -13.70
CA LEU A 180 -9.96 3.64 -15.09
C LEU A 180 -9.41 2.35 -15.71
N ALA A 181 -8.63 1.59 -14.95
CA ALA A 181 -8.07 0.32 -15.40
C ALA A 181 -9.12 -0.78 -15.64
N LYS A 182 -10.35 -0.60 -15.12
CA LYS A 182 -11.51 -1.47 -15.39
C LYS A 182 -12.23 -1.13 -16.69
N ILE A 183 -11.85 -0.05 -17.39
CA ILE A 183 -12.40 0.30 -18.71
C ILE A 183 -11.66 -0.52 -19.78
N VAL A 184 -11.89 -1.84 -19.76
CA VAL A 184 -11.26 -2.81 -20.66
C VAL A 184 -12.30 -3.84 -21.13
N PRO A 185 -12.15 -4.42 -22.34
CA PRO A 185 -13.16 -5.32 -22.90
C PRO A 185 -13.50 -6.53 -22.01
N ASP A 186 -12.51 -7.13 -21.38
CA ASP A 186 -12.70 -8.29 -20.48
C ASP A 186 -13.60 -7.93 -19.28
N TRP A 187 -13.42 -6.73 -18.71
CA TRP A 187 -14.21 -6.27 -17.57
C TRP A 187 -15.63 -5.86 -17.98
N LEU A 188 -15.75 -5.05 -19.03
CA LEU A 188 -17.02 -4.46 -19.47
C LEU A 188 -17.94 -5.48 -20.14
N PHE A 189 -17.43 -6.24 -21.11
CA PHE A 189 -18.26 -7.07 -21.99
C PHE A 189 -18.28 -8.54 -21.60
N GLN A 190 -17.26 -9.01 -20.86
CA GLN A 190 -17.18 -10.41 -20.43
C GLN A 190 -17.37 -10.57 -18.92
N ALA A 191 -17.36 -9.47 -18.16
CA ALA A 191 -17.37 -9.45 -16.70
C ALA A 191 -16.30 -10.37 -16.07
N GLN A 192 -15.15 -10.46 -16.73
CA GLN A 192 -14.00 -11.21 -16.25
C GLN A 192 -12.98 -10.31 -15.57
N PRO A 193 -12.25 -10.83 -14.57
CA PRO A 193 -12.31 -12.21 -14.04
C PRO A 193 -13.42 -12.45 -13.00
N LEU A 194 -14.26 -11.46 -12.71
CA LEU A 194 -15.27 -11.53 -11.64
C LEU A 194 -16.21 -12.73 -11.76
N ARG A 195 -16.67 -13.08 -12.97
CA ARG A 195 -17.51 -14.28 -13.17
C ARG A 195 -16.84 -15.56 -12.68
N ILE A 196 -15.55 -15.75 -13.00
CA ILE A 196 -14.79 -16.92 -12.54
C ILE A 196 -14.62 -16.91 -11.02
N TRP A 197 -14.43 -15.74 -10.42
CA TRP A 197 -14.23 -15.68 -8.97
C TRP A 197 -15.52 -15.83 -8.17
N LEU A 198 -16.63 -15.25 -8.61
CA LEU A 198 -17.91 -15.31 -7.91
C LEU A 198 -18.47 -16.74 -7.89
N ILE A 199 -18.37 -17.48 -8.99
CA ILE A 199 -18.87 -18.86 -9.06
C ILE A 199 -18.09 -19.83 -8.15
N ARG A 200 -16.87 -19.46 -7.72
CA ARG A 200 -16.09 -20.21 -6.72
C ARG A 200 -16.50 -19.92 -5.27
N ASN A 201 -17.39 -18.95 -5.06
CA ASN A 201 -17.80 -18.46 -3.75
C ASN A 201 -19.31 -18.64 -3.52
N THR A 202 -19.91 -19.72 -4.03
CA THR A 202 -21.37 -19.98 -3.93
C THR A 202 -21.85 -20.27 -2.51
N ASP A 203 -20.95 -20.51 -1.57
CA ASP A 203 -21.25 -20.67 -0.14
C ASP A 203 -21.36 -19.32 0.60
N PHE A 204 -21.27 -18.19 -0.12
CA PHE A 204 -21.34 -16.87 0.49
C PHE A 204 -22.72 -16.62 1.14
N PRO A 205 -22.78 -16.12 2.39
CA PRO A 205 -24.05 -15.87 3.06
C PRO A 205 -24.93 -14.90 2.26
N VAL A 206 -26.21 -15.24 2.09
CA VAL A 206 -27.23 -14.45 1.36
C VAL A 206 -27.00 -14.39 -0.17
N LEU A 207 -25.80 -14.08 -0.64
CA LEU A 207 -25.50 -13.83 -2.06
C LEU A 207 -25.00 -15.07 -2.82
N GLY A 208 -24.68 -16.16 -2.14
CA GLY A 208 -24.06 -17.34 -2.74
C GLY A 208 -24.86 -17.94 -3.91
N LYS A 209 -26.20 -18.03 -3.76
CA LYS A 209 -27.11 -18.43 -4.85
C LYS A 209 -27.15 -17.44 -6.01
N PHE A 210 -26.94 -16.14 -5.74
CA PHE A 210 -26.91 -15.13 -6.81
C PHE A 210 -25.66 -15.28 -7.68
N PHE A 211 -24.53 -15.67 -7.09
CA PHE A 211 -23.25 -15.82 -7.80
C PHE A 211 -23.23 -16.92 -8.87
N THR A 212 -24.16 -17.87 -8.83
CA THR A 212 -24.29 -18.90 -9.87
C THR A 212 -24.85 -18.33 -11.18
N TYR A 213 -25.58 -17.21 -11.13
CA TYR A 213 -26.15 -16.61 -12.32
C TYR A 213 -25.10 -15.77 -13.07
N PRO A 214 -24.99 -15.90 -14.41
CA PRO A 214 -24.05 -15.10 -15.20
C PRO A 214 -24.17 -13.58 -15.01
N ILE A 215 -25.39 -13.09 -14.75
CA ILE A 215 -25.67 -11.66 -14.52
C ILE A 215 -24.95 -11.10 -13.28
N ALA A 216 -24.67 -11.94 -12.27
CA ALA A 216 -23.97 -11.50 -11.06
C ALA A 216 -22.59 -10.92 -11.37
N GLY A 217 -21.85 -11.54 -12.29
CA GLY A 217 -20.56 -11.02 -12.73
C GLY A 217 -20.67 -9.60 -13.31
N TYR A 218 -21.67 -9.35 -14.16
CA TYR A 218 -21.88 -8.02 -14.75
C TYR A 218 -22.28 -7.00 -13.69
N VAL A 219 -23.18 -7.34 -12.77
CA VAL A 219 -23.57 -6.45 -11.67
C VAL A 219 -22.35 -6.03 -10.85
N PHE A 220 -21.52 -6.99 -10.43
CA PHE A 220 -20.31 -6.69 -9.65
C PHE A 220 -19.24 -5.97 -10.47
N SER A 221 -19.14 -6.25 -11.78
CA SER A 221 -18.23 -5.57 -12.70
C SER A 221 -18.55 -4.08 -12.81
N TYR A 222 -19.79 -3.74 -13.17
CA TYR A 222 -20.22 -2.35 -13.28
C TYR A 222 -20.27 -1.66 -11.91
N ALA A 223 -20.69 -2.34 -10.85
CA ALA A 223 -20.66 -1.79 -9.50
C ALA A 223 -19.23 -1.44 -9.07
N GLY A 224 -18.26 -2.34 -9.28
CA GLY A 224 -16.85 -2.08 -8.95
C GLY A 224 -16.25 -0.94 -9.78
N LEU A 225 -16.55 -0.88 -11.08
CA LEU A 225 -16.12 0.21 -11.96
C LEU A 225 -16.67 1.56 -11.50
N LEU A 226 -17.99 1.68 -11.33
CA LEU A 226 -18.64 2.93 -10.95
C LEU A 226 -18.24 3.36 -9.54
N PHE A 227 -18.11 2.39 -8.62
CA PHE A 227 -17.63 2.66 -7.27
C PHE A 227 -16.24 3.29 -7.30
N ASP A 228 -15.28 2.65 -7.96
CA ASP A 228 -13.89 3.13 -8.01
C ASP A 228 -13.78 4.51 -8.70
N LEU A 229 -14.52 4.74 -9.79
CA LEU A 229 -14.50 6.03 -10.49
C LEU A 229 -15.16 7.16 -9.70
N LEU A 230 -16.22 6.89 -8.92
CA LEU A 230 -17.06 7.94 -8.34
C LEU A 230 -16.82 8.16 -6.84
N VAL A 231 -16.45 7.13 -6.09
CA VAL A 231 -16.36 7.19 -4.63
C VAL A 231 -15.45 8.32 -4.09
N PRO A 232 -14.26 8.63 -4.64
CA PRO A 232 -13.46 9.74 -4.10
C PRO A 232 -14.17 11.09 -4.26
N PHE A 233 -14.91 11.29 -5.35
CA PHE A 233 -15.66 12.55 -5.58
C PHE A 233 -16.92 12.63 -4.71
N LEU A 234 -17.61 11.51 -4.50
CA LEU A 234 -18.78 11.44 -3.61
C LEU A 234 -18.39 11.68 -2.14
N LEU A 235 -17.24 11.17 -1.71
CA LEU A 235 -16.69 11.42 -0.37
C LEU A 235 -16.35 12.90 -0.12
N LEU A 236 -15.93 13.63 -1.15
CA LEU A 236 -15.67 15.08 -1.04
C LEU A 236 -16.96 15.88 -0.84
N LYS A 237 -18.08 15.47 -1.46
CA LYS A 237 -19.37 16.17 -1.39
C LYS A 237 -20.07 15.94 -0.05
N PRO A 238 -20.36 17.00 0.76
CA PRO A 238 -20.97 16.84 2.08
C PRO A 238 -22.27 16.03 2.10
N ASN A 239 -23.15 16.23 1.10
CA ASN A 239 -24.46 15.57 1.03
C ASN A 239 -24.37 14.07 0.76
N PHE A 240 -23.33 13.62 0.06
CA PHE A 240 -23.15 12.21 -0.32
C PHE A 240 -22.15 11.47 0.56
N ARG A 241 -21.37 12.19 1.39
CA ARG A 241 -20.24 11.64 2.11
C ARG A 241 -20.57 10.43 2.98
N ILE A 242 -21.66 10.48 3.74
CA ILE A 242 -22.05 9.37 4.64
C ILE A 242 -22.42 8.14 3.81
N LEU A 243 -23.26 8.32 2.78
CA LEU A 243 -23.61 7.25 1.85
C LEU A 243 -22.37 6.65 1.18
N ALA A 244 -21.48 7.49 0.65
CA ALA A 244 -20.24 7.07 0.02
C ALA A 244 -19.35 6.28 1.00
N TYR A 245 -19.26 6.71 2.26
CA TYR A 245 -18.51 5.98 3.28
C TYR A 245 -19.14 4.63 3.62
N CYS A 246 -20.47 4.53 3.71
CA CYS A 246 -21.16 3.24 3.86
C CYS A 246 -20.85 2.31 2.68
N LEU A 247 -20.85 2.83 1.45
CA LEU A 247 -20.46 2.06 0.27
C LEU A 247 -19.00 1.61 0.32
N VAL A 248 -18.07 2.46 0.81
CA VAL A 248 -16.67 2.08 1.06
C VAL A 248 -16.60 0.88 2.00
N LEU A 249 -17.31 0.91 3.13
CA LEU A 249 -17.30 -0.18 4.11
C LEU A 249 -17.87 -1.47 3.52
N ILE A 250 -19.00 -1.39 2.78
CA ILE A 250 -19.61 -2.56 2.13
C ILE A 250 -18.68 -3.14 1.06
N PHE A 251 -18.14 -2.30 0.19
CA PHE A 251 -17.23 -2.73 -0.88
C PHE A 251 -15.99 -3.42 -0.32
N HIS A 252 -15.35 -2.83 0.70
CA HIS A 252 -14.16 -3.41 1.32
C HIS A 252 -14.46 -4.66 2.15
N ALA A 253 -15.63 -4.75 2.79
CA ALA A 253 -16.06 -5.98 3.48
C ALA A 253 -16.32 -7.13 2.49
N LEU A 254 -17.02 -6.84 1.37
CA LEU A 254 -17.28 -7.82 0.31
C LEU A 254 -15.97 -8.30 -0.31
N THR A 255 -15.11 -7.37 -0.72
CA THR A 255 -13.83 -7.71 -1.34
C THR A 255 -12.89 -8.45 -0.38
N TRP A 256 -12.85 -8.09 0.91
CA TRP A 256 -12.09 -8.83 1.91
C TRP A 256 -12.55 -10.29 2.06
N LYS A 257 -13.87 -10.51 2.04
CA LYS A 257 -14.45 -11.84 2.24
C LYS A 257 -14.37 -12.70 0.98
N LEU A 258 -14.57 -12.11 -0.20
CA LEU A 258 -14.53 -12.79 -1.50
C LEU A 258 -13.10 -13.03 -1.99
N PHE A 259 -12.16 -12.15 -1.63
CA PHE A 259 -10.81 -12.14 -2.16
C PHE A 259 -9.81 -11.96 -1.02
N PRO A 260 -8.81 -12.85 -0.86
CA PRO A 260 -7.82 -12.75 0.21
C PRO A 260 -6.77 -11.66 -0.07
N ILE A 261 -7.18 -10.39 -0.12
CA ILE A 261 -6.38 -9.22 -0.55
C ILE A 261 -5.62 -8.52 0.60
N GLY A 262 -5.37 -9.23 1.70
CA GLY A 262 -4.47 -8.78 2.75
C GLY A 262 -4.98 -7.55 3.54
N MET A 263 -4.11 -6.55 3.70
CA MET A 263 -4.38 -5.37 4.54
C MET A 263 -5.18 -4.25 3.83
N PHE A 264 -5.40 -4.38 2.52
CA PHE A 264 -6.01 -3.34 1.70
C PHE A 264 -7.38 -2.85 2.21
N PRO A 265 -8.37 -3.71 2.51
CA PRO A 265 -9.69 -3.30 2.99
C PRO A 265 -9.63 -2.40 4.22
N TRP A 266 -8.75 -2.72 5.16
CA TRP A 266 -8.56 -2.00 6.42
C TRP A 266 -7.91 -0.64 6.21
N ILE A 267 -6.85 -0.59 5.38
CA ILE A 267 -6.15 0.65 5.04
C ILE A 267 -7.09 1.61 4.31
N MET A 268 -7.85 1.12 3.34
CA MET A 268 -8.74 1.97 2.54
C MET A 268 -9.96 2.46 3.33
N SER A 269 -10.54 1.61 4.18
CA SER A 269 -11.66 1.99 5.06
C SER A 269 -11.23 3.05 6.08
N LEU A 270 -10.04 2.92 6.66
CA LEU A 270 -9.46 3.95 7.52
C LEU A 270 -9.18 5.24 6.73
N SER A 271 -8.56 5.12 5.55
CA SER A 271 -8.15 6.27 4.73
C SER A 271 -9.33 7.10 4.23
N ALA A 272 -10.48 6.47 3.94
CA ALA A 272 -11.69 7.18 3.55
C ALA A 272 -12.20 8.15 4.64
N THR A 273 -11.84 7.94 5.91
CA THR A 273 -12.19 8.89 6.99
C THR A 273 -11.51 10.26 6.83
N LEU A 274 -10.42 10.37 6.07
CA LEU A 274 -9.76 11.65 5.76
C LEU A 274 -10.64 12.58 4.91
N PHE A 275 -11.65 12.05 4.22
CA PHE A 275 -12.59 12.86 3.43
C PHE A 275 -13.67 13.55 4.29
N PHE A 276 -13.79 13.18 5.56
CA PHE A 276 -14.67 13.84 6.51
C PHE A 276 -14.16 15.23 6.91
N PRO A 277 -15.01 16.10 7.48
CA PRO A 277 -14.58 17.41 7.96
C PRO A 277 -13.43 17.27 8.95
N PRO A 278 -12.37 18.09 8.89
CA PRO A 278 -11.16 17.90 9.71
C PRO A 278 -11.41 17.77 11.22
N SER A 279 -12.50 18.35 11.71
CA SER A 279 -12.94 18.32 13.11
C SER A 279 -13.86 17.14 13.47
N TRP A 280 -14.12 16.19 12.57
CA TRP A 280 -15.08 15.11 12.81
C TRP A 280 -14.75 14.25 14.05
N PRO A 281 -13.47 13.94 14.39
CA PRO A 281 -13.18 13.16 15.58
C PRO A 281 -13.52 13.93 16.86
N LEU A 282 -13.33 15.25 16.85
CA LEU A 282 -13.74 16.13 17.95
C LEU A 282 -15.27 16.14 18.12
N LYS A 283 -16.01 16.20 16.99
CA LYS A 283 -17.49 16.12 17.01
C LYS A 283 -17.96 14.77 17.54
N LEU A 284 -17.34 13.67 17.12
CA LEU A 284 -17.64 12.33 17.61
C LEU A 284 -17.38 12.23 19.12
N ARG A 285 -16.23 12.72 19.60
CA ARG A 285 -15.93 12.78 21.04
C ARG A 285 -16.99 13.54 21.81
N ASN A 286 -17.38 14.73 21.35
CA ASN A 286 -18.40 15.55 22.01
C ASN A 286 -19.76 14.86 22.03
N PHE A 287 -20.12 14.14 20.96
CA PHE A 287 -21.34 13.32 20.91
C PHE A 287 -21.30 12.19 21.95
N LEU A 288 -20.20 11.41 22.01
CA LEU A 288 -20.04 10.32 22.98
C LEU A 288 -20.07 10.83 24.43
N LYS A 289 -19.47 12.00 24.68
CA LYS A 289 -19.54 12.68 25.99
C LYS A 289 -20.97 13.03 26.39
N ARG A 290 -21.76 13.61 25.48
CA ARG A 290 -23.18 13.91 25.72
C ARG A 290 -24.02 12.66 26.00
N ARG A 291 -23.62 11.51 25.45
CA ARG A 291 -24.27 10.21 25.69
C ARG A 291 -23.83 9.54 26.99
N GLY A 292 -22.99 10.19 27.81
CA GLY A 292 -22.53 9.62 29.08
C GLY A 292 -21.52 8.47 28.92
N ILE A 293 -21.09 8.16 27.69
CA ILE A 293 -20.08 7.12 27.42
C ILE A 293 -18.72 7.52 28.00
N PHE A 294 -18.46 8.83 28.05
CA PHE A 294 -17.35 9.40 28.81
C PHE A 294 -17.92 10.20 30.00
N PRO A 295 -17.66 9.82 31.25
CA PRO A 295 -18.13 10.57 32.40
C PRO A 295 -17.54 11.98 32.42
N TYR A 296 -18.27 12.93 33.02
CA TYR A 296 -17.75 14.27 33.29
C TYR A 296 -16.42 14.15 34.09
N GLY A 297 -15.32 14.69 33.52
CA GLY A 297 -13.94 14.48 34.00
C GLY A 297 -13.07 13.53 33.15
N GLU A 298 -13.65 13.04 32.05
CA GLU A 298 -13.11 12.39 30.82
C GLU A 298 -12.16 11.19 30.95
N LEU A 299 -11.15 11.25 31.81
CA LEU A 299 -10.17 10.19 32.04
C LEU A 299 -9.56 10.32 33.42
N ARG A 300 -9.35 11.55 33.90
CA ARG A 300 -8.83 11.81 35.24
C ARG A 300 -9.74 11.17 36.29
N ASN A 301 -11.06 11.35 36.21
CA ASN A 301 -11.98 10.76 37.18
C ASN A 301 -12.10 9.25 37.03
N LEU A 302 -12.08 8.71 35.81
CA LEU A 302 -12.21 7.27 35.57
C LEU A 302 -10.95 6.52 35.99
N PHE A 303 -9.78 7.06 35.63
CA PHE A 303 -8.48 6.59 36.10
C PHE A 303 -8.36 6.80 37.59
N GLN A 304 -8.75 7.95 38.17
CA GLN A 304 -8.70 8.20 39.60
C GLN A 304 -9.60 7.25 40.40
N VAL A 305 -10.82 6.95 39.91
CA VAL A 305 -11.73 5.98 40.54
C VAL A 305 -11.18 4.56 40.43
N ALA A 306 -10.70 4.14 39.26
CA ALA A 306 -10.06 2.83 39.09
C ALA A 306 -8.78 2.71 39.92
N TRP A 307 -7.98 3.78 39.96
CA TRP A 307 -6.75 3.91 40.71
C TRP A 307 -7.00 3.83 42.21
N GLN A 308 -8.00 4.55 42.73
CA GLN A 308 -8.36 4.55 44.15
C GLN A 308 -8.87 3.18 44.63
N LYS A 309 -9.37 2.32 43.73
CA LYS A 309 -9.76 0.93 44.05
C LYS A 309 -8.57 -0.02 44.20
N LEU A 310 -7.36 0.39 43.83
CA LEU A 310 -6.17 -0.46 43.93
C LEU A 310 -5.52 -0.38 45.34
N PRO A 311 -4.90 -1.48 45.83
CA PRO A 311 -4.17 -1.49 47.09
C PRO A 311 -3.13 -0.37 47.18
N VAL A 312 -2.95 0.23 48.38
CA VAL A 312 -2.03 1.37 48.60
C VAL A 312 -0.62 1.09 48.08
N ARG A 313 -0.04 -0.07 48.44
CA ARG A 313 1.30 -0.48 47.97
C ARG A 313 1.36 -0.59 46.44
N PHE A 314 0.37 -1.25 45.84
CA PHE A 314 0.28 -1.37 44.39
C PHE A 314 0.20 -0.01 43.69
N ARG A 315 -0.52 0.96 44.26
CA ARG A 315 -0.57 2.33 43.74
C ARG A 315 0.79 3.01 43.79
N PHE A 316 1.56 2.90 44.87
CA PHE A 316 2.89 3.52 44.96
C PHE A 316 3.88 2.88 43.97
N ASP A 317 3.94 1.55 43.91
CA ASP A 317 4.84 0.83 43.01
C ASP A 317 4.48 1.11 41.54
N SER A 318 3.18 1.06 41.24
CA SER A 318 2.67 1.39 39.92
C SER A 318 2.87 2.87 39.59
N ALA A 319 2.69 3.80 40.54
CA ALA A 319 2.93 5.23 40.30
C ALA A 319 4.40 5.50 39.97
N GLY A 320 5.33 4.90 40.72
CA GLY A 320 6.75 5.00 40.44
C GLY A 320 7.10 4.43 39.06
N PHE A 321 6.52 3.28 38.70
CA PHE A 321 6.68 2.67 37.39
C PHE A 321 6.07 3.51 36.25
N PHE A 322 4.83 3.96 36.38
CA PHE A 322 4.16 4.83 35.41
C PHE A 322 4.85 6.19 35.29
N LEU A 323 5.37 6.76 36.38
CA LEU A 323 6.15 7.99 36.34
C LEU A 323 7.47 7.78 35.58
N LYS A 324 8.17 6.67 35.81
CA LYS A 324 9.36 6.31 35.03
C LYS A 324 9.03 6.15 33.55
N ILE A 325 7.93 5.48 33.21
CA ILE A 325 7.45 5.36 31.82
C ILE A 325 7.12 6.74 31.25
N LEU A 326 6.38 7.58 31.98
CA LEU A 326 5.95 8.89 31.50
C LEU A 326 7.14 9.83 31.28
N LEU A 327 8.11 9.85 32.20
CA LEU A 327 9.38 10.55 32.05
C LEU A 327 10.21 9.99 30.88
N PHE A 328 10.19 8.66 30.70
CA PHE A 328 10.85 8.02 29.57
C PHE A 328 10.17 8.36 28.23
N LEU A 329 8.84 8.44 28.17
CA LEU A 329 8.09 8.78 26.95
C LEU A 329 8.16 10.28 26.63
N GLU A 330 8.31 11.13 27.64
CA GLU A 330 8.45 12.58 27.47
C GLU A 330 9.83 12.97 26.92
N LYS A 331 10.91 12.26 27.27
CA LYS A 331 12.27 12.53 26.80
C LYS A 331 12.43 12.48 25.27
N PRO A 332 12.04 11.40 24.56
CA PRO A 332 12.12 11.30 23.11
C PRO A 332 11.24 12.33 22.38
N ASP A 333 10.07 12.65 22.93
CA ASP A 333 9.20 13.69 22.37
C ASP A 333 9.83 15.09 22.49
N LEU A 334 10.41 15.42 23.64
CA LEU A 334 11.20 16.65 23.82
C LEU A 334 12.42 16.69 22.90
N TRP A 335 13.13 15.57 22.72
CA TRP A 335 14.25 15.48 21.79
C TRP A 335 13.82 15.70 20.34
N GLY A 336 12.73 15.07 19.90
CA GLY A 336 12.18 15.25 18.57
C GLY A 336 11.74 16.69 18.31
N ARG A 337 11.06 17.32 19.28
CA ARG A 337 10.69 18.74 19.22
C ARG A 337 11.91 19.65 19.22
N ASN A 338 12.90 19.40 20.07
CA ASN A 338 14.13 20.19 20.11
C ASN A 338 14.94 20.07 18.82
N LEU A 339 15.02 18.87 18.23
CA LEU A 339 15.65 18.67 16.91
C LEU A 339 14.90 19.47 15.84
N TYR A 340 13.56 19.42 15.86
CA TYR A 340 12.70 20.17 14.95
C TYR A 340 12.90 21.69 15.08
N TYR A 341 12.96 22.23 16.30
CA TYR A 341 13.17 23.66 16.55
C TYR A 341 14.60 24.13 16.31
N LYS A 342 15.58 23.22 16.28
CA LYS A 342 16.97 23.51 15.90
C LYS A 342 17.17 23.68 14.40
N PHE A 343 16.26 23.19 13.56
CA PHE A 343 16.30 23.55 12.14
C PHE A 343 16.02 25.05 12.01
N PRO A 344 16.88 25.82 11.33
CA PRO A 344 16.69 27.26 11.18
C PRO A 344 15.27 27.60 10.72
N LYS A 345 14.69 28.67 11.25
CA LYS A 345 13.49 29.28 10.66
C LYS A 345 13.92 29.95 9.35
N TYR A 346 14.01 29.14 8.29
CA TYR A 346 14.51 29.52 6.96
C TYR A 346 13.54 30.44 6.20
N ASP A 347 14.04 31.12 5.17
CA ASP A 347 13.28 32.04 4.32
C ASP A 347 11.98 31.39 3.76
N PRO A 348 10.80 31.88 4.15
CA PRO A 348 9.53 31.29 3.77
C PRO A 348 9.23 31.37 2.27
N LYS A 349 9.82 32.32 1.52
CA LYS A 349 9.50 32.50 0.09
C LYS A 349 10.16 31.43 -0.79
N THR A 350 11.44 31.16 -0.58
CA THR A 350 12.21 30.21 -1.40
C THR A 350 11.79 28.76 -1.11
N ILE A 351 11.56 28.41 0.16
CA ILE A 351 11.05 27.08 0.56
C ILE A 351 9.65 26.83 0.03
N HIS A 352 8.79 27.86 0.01
CA HIS A 352 7.46 27.70 -0.53
C HIS A 352 7.49 27.39 -2.03
N LYS A 353 8.41 27.98 -2.81
CA LYS A 353 8.59 27.66 -4.23
C LYS A 353 9.11 26.23 -4.44
N ILE A 354 10.18 25.85 -3.74
CA ILE A 354 10.78 24.50 -3.85
C ILE A 354 9.78 23.43 -3.40
N GLY A 355 9.10 23.64 -2.27
CA GLY A 355 8.07 22.72 -1.77
C GLY A 355 6.86 22.62 -2.70
N THR A 356 6.45 23.73 -3.31
CA THR A 356 5.37 23.71 -4.31
C THR A 356 5.79 22.93 -5.56
N LEU A 357 7.00 23.16 -6.08
CA LEU A 357 7.53 22.41 -7.22
C LEU A 357 7.61 20.92 -6.89
N PHE A 358 8.16 20.56 -5.74
CA PHE A 358 8.27 19.17 -5.29
C PHE A 358 6.91 18.45 -5.25
N TRP A 359 5.91 19.04 -4.59
CA TRP A 359 4.59 18.42 -4.51
C TRP A 359 3.80 18.46 -5.82
N SER A 360 4.03 19.47 -6.67
CA SER A 360 3.45 19.53 -8.01
C SER A 360 4.02 18.42 -8.90
N SER A 361 5.34 18.19 -8.84
CA SER A 361 5.99 17.08 -9.54
C SER A 361 5.50 15.72 -9.02
N TYR A 362 5.30 15.58 -7.70
CA TYR A 362 4.70 14.38 -7.11
C TYR A 362 3.28 14.11 -7.65
N ILE A 363 2.41 15.12 -7.65
CA ILE A 363 1.04 15.04 -8.18
C ILE A 363 1.08 14.66 -9.67
N LEU A 364 1.91 15.34 -10.46
CA LEU A 364 2.06 15.06 -11.88
C LEU A 364 2.52 13.63 -12.12
N PHE A 365 3.51 13.15 -11.37
CA PHE A 365 3.97 11.77 -11.44
C PHE A 365 2.87 10.77 -11.10
N GLN A 366 2.12 11.00 -10.02
CA GLN A 366 1.01 10.13 -9.61
C GLN A 366 -0.17 10.13 -10.59
N ILE A 367 -0.26 11.11 -11.49
CA ILE A 367 -1.23 11.15 -12.59
C ILE A 367 -0.68 10.45 -13.83
N LEU A 368 0.54 10.79 -14.26
CA LEU A 368 1.11 10.31 -15.52
C LEU A 368 1.63 8.88 -15.43
N PHE A 369 2.25 8.50 -14.32
CA PHE A 369 2.92 7.20 -14.20
C PHE A 369 1.96 6.00 -14.28
N PRO A 370 0.74 6.05 -13.70
CA PRO A 370 -0.25 5.00 -13.94
C PRO A 370 -0.70 4.89 -15.39
N LEU A 371 -0.74 5.99 -16.14
CA LEU A 371 -1.17 6.04 -17.54
C LEU A 371 -0.13 5.53 -18.53
N ARG A 372 1.11 5.26 -18.08
CA ARG A 372 2.21 4.85 -18.97
C ARG A 372 1.93 3.54 -19.73
N HIS A 373 0.99 2.73 -19.27
CA HIS A 373 0.60 1.49 -19.97
C HIS A 373 0.05 1.77 -21.39
N PHE A 374 -0.51 2.97 -21.64
CA PHE A 374 -0.94 3.39 -22.98
C PHE A 374 0.21 3.62 -23.97
N LEU A 375 1.46 3.68 -23.50
CA LEU A 375 2.65 3.82 -24.35
C LEU A 375 3.10 2.48 -24.94
N TYR A 376 2.53 1.37 -24.50
CA TYR A 376 2.87 0.03 -24.97
C TYR A 376 1.77 -0.51 -25.89
N PRO A 377 2.13 -1.21 -26.98
CA PRO A 377 1.16 -1.83 -27.86
C PRO A 377 0.51 -3.05 -27.21
N GLY A 378 -0.70 -3.39 -27.69
CA GLY A 378 -1.41 -4.61 -27.32
C GLY A 378 -2.19 -4.54 -26.01
N ASN A 379 -2.64 -5.70 -25.55
CA ASN A 379 -3.42 -5.85 -24.32
C ASN A 379 -2.51 -5.78 -23.09
N ASN A 380 -2.58 -4.69 -22.31
CA ASN A 380 -1.77 -4.51 -21.10
C ASN A 380 -2.07 -5.53 -19.99
N LEU A 381 -3.28 -6.13 -19.96
CA LEU A 381 -3.59 -7.24 -19.06
C LEU A 381 -2.83 -8.51 -19.44
N TRP A 382 -2.44 -8.65 -20.70
CA TRP A 382 -1.65 -9.77 -21.22
C TRP A 382 -0.15 -9.50 -21.06
N THR A 383 0.35 -8.39 -21.59
CA THR A 383 1.80 -8.09 -21.61
C THR A 383 2.34 -7.60 -20.28
N GLU A 384 1.47 -7.09 -19.39
CA GLU A 384 1.81 -6.47 -18.10
C GLU A 384 2.81 -5.28 -18.18
N GLN A 385 3.06 -4.76 -19.39
CA GLN A 385 3.88 -3.58 -19.58
C GLN A 385 3.17 -2.36 -18.97
N GLY A 386 3.83 -1.71 -18.02
CA GLY A 386 3.25 -0.59 -17.27
C GLY A 386 2.26 -0.98 -16.15
N PHE A 387 2.11 -2.27 -15.82
CA PHE A 387 1.06 -2.73 -14.89
C PHE A 387 1.34 -2.42 -13.41
N ARG A 388 2.57 -2.64 -12.93
CA ARG A 388 2.94 -2.33 -11.53
C ARG A 388 2.87 -0.83 -11.28
N PHE A 389 2.53 -0.41 -10.06
CA PHE A 389 2.43 0.99 -9.65
C PHE A 389 1.39 1.84 -10.42
N ALA A 390 0.52 1.20 -11.21
CA ALA A 390 -0.54 1.87 -11.97
C ALA A 390 -1.93 1.76 -11.31
N TRP A 391 -2.00 1.25 -10.07
CA TRP A 391 -3.25 1.00 -9.35
C TRP A 391 -4.19 0.00 -10.04
N HIS A 392 -3.63 -0.82 -10.94
CA HIS A 392 -4.33 -1.94 -11.56
C HIS A 392 -4.60 -3.02 -10.52
N ILE A 393 -5.85 -3.09 -10.04
CA ILE A 393 -6.26 -3.96 -8.94
C ILE A 393 -7.41 -4.83 -9.41
N MET A 394 -7.24 -6.15 -9.24
CA MET A 394 -8.27 -7.17 -9.45
C MET A 394 -8.77 -7.29 -10.90
N LEU A 395 -7.89 -7.09 -11.89
CA LEU A 395 -8.24 -7.11 -13.33
C LEU A 395 -7.91 -8.42 -14.05
N ILE A 396 -7.05 -9.25 -13.44
CA ILE A 396 -6.47 -10.40 -14.11
C ILE A 396 -6.64 -11.66 -13.28
N GLN A 397 -7.03 -12.74 -13.96
CA GLN A 397 -6.73 -14.11 -13.54
C GLN A 397 -5.93 -14.76 -14.65
N LYS A 398 -4.66 -15.01 -14.39
CA LYS A 398 -3.77 -15.74 -15.30
C LYS A 398 -3.38 -17.08 -14.73
N ASN A 399 -3.27 -18.08 -15.59
CA ASN A 399 -2.61 -19.34 -15.27
C ASN A 399 -1.62 -19.64 -16.38
N GLY A 400 -0.38 -19.95 -16.01
CA GLY A 400 0.70 -20.24 -16.93
C GLY A 400 1.32 -21.60 -16.69
N ILE A 401 1.77 -22.25 -17.76
CA ILE A 401 2.61 -23.45 -17.73
C ILE A 401 3.91 -23.08 -18.42
N ALA A 402 5.04 -23.34 -17.78
CA ALA A 402 6.34 -22.91 -18.25
C ALA A 402 7.38 -24.04 -18.22
N SER A 403 8.16 -24.16 -19.29
CA SER A 403 9.38 -24.95 -19.36
C SER A 403 10.46 -24.17 -20.09
N PHE A 404 11.72 -24.38 -19.72
CA PHE A 404 12.86 -23.69 -20.31
C PHE A 404 13.78 -24.69 -21.01
N ARG A 405 14.31 -24.30 -22.18
CA ARG A 405 15.35 -25.02 -22.89
C ARG A 405 16.66 -24.28 -22.73
N VAL A 406 17.67 -24.93 -22.19
CA VAL A 406 19.03 -24.40 -22.06
C VAL A 406 19.90 -25.13 -23.07
N ALA A 407 20.46 -24.40 -24.02
CA ALA A 407 21.27 -24.91 -25.11
C ALA A 407 22.71 -24.44 -24.98
N ASN A 408 23.66 -25.38 -24.91
CA ASN A 408 25.08 -25.08 -24.95
C ASN A 408 25.49 -24.80 -26.40
N LEU A 409 26.01 -23.60 -26.68
CA LEU A 409 26.31 -23.16 -28.03
C LEU A 409 27.58 -23.80 -28.61
N ARG A 410 28.45 -24.37 -27.77
CA ARG A 410 29.66 -25.09 -28.20
C ARG A 410 29.37 -26.55 -28.51
N THR A 411 28.64 -27.25 -27.63
CA THR A 411 28.39 -28.70 -27.78
C THR A 411 27.12 -29.01 -28.57
N GLY A 412 26.18 -28.06 -28.66
CA GLY A 412 24.84 -28.27 -29.22
C GLY A 412 23.91 -29.05 -28.30
N GLU A 413 24.33 -29.40 -27.08
CA GLU A 413 23.51 -30.10 -26.10
C GLU A 413 22.37 -29.20 -25.62
N VAL A 414 21.15 -29.75 -25.58
CA VAL A 414 19.95 -29.07 -25.09
C VAL A 414 19.33 -29.89 -23.98
N HIS A 415 19.07 -29.25 -22.84
CA HIS A 415 18.32 -29.86 -21.75
C HIS A 415 17.13 -28.99 -21.35
N PHE A 416 16.10 -29.64 -20.79
CA PHE A 416 14.87 -29.00 -20.36
C PHE A 416 14.88 -28.80 -18.85
N VAL A 417 14.53 -27.58 -18.42
CA VAL A 417 14.44 -27.21 -17.01
C VAL A 417 13.01 -26.81 -16.69
N LEU A 418 12.44 -27.47 -15.69
CA LEU A 418 11.16 -27.12 -15.11
C LEU A 418 11.37 -26.11 -13.96
N PRO A 419 10.53 -25.07 -13.82
CA PRO A 419 10.68 -24.07 -12.76
C PRO A 419 10.66 -24.63 -11.33
N GLU A 420 9.91 -25.71 -11.10
CA GLU A 420 9.77 -26.37 -9.80
C GLU A 420 11.10 -26.88 -9.22
N SER A 421 12.13 -27.06 -10.04
CA SER A 421 13.43 -27.53 -9.57
C SER A 421 14.25 -26.44 -8.85
N HIS A 422 13.88 -25.16 -9.00
CA HIS A 422 14.63 -24.02 -8.43
C HIS A 422 13.74 -23.01 -7.69
N LEU A 423 12.45 -22.93 -8.06
CA LEU A 423 11.53 -21.92 -7.54
C LEU A 423 10.55 -22.52 -6.54
N THR A 424 10.22 -21.75 -5.52
CA THR A 424 9.09 -22.06 -4.64
C THR A 424 7.77 -22.04 -5.44
N GLU A 425 6.73 -22.73 -4.96
CA GLU A 425 5.43 -22.79 -5.64
C GLU A 425 4.83 -21.39 -5.90
N PHE A 426 5.03 -20.47 -4.96
CA PHE A 426 4.59 -19.08 -5.10
C PHE A 426 5.35 -18.34 -6.20
N GLN A 427 6.68 -18.46 -6.22
CA GLN A 427 7.53 -17.86 -7.23
C GLN A 427 7.27 -18.43 -8.62
N LYS A 428 7.09 -19.75 -8.72
CA LYS A 428 6.69 -20.39 -9.97
C LYS A 428 5.40 -19.80 -10.50
N THR A 429 4.35 -19.77 -9.68
CA THR A 429 3.03 -19.25 -10.08
C THR A 429 3.13 -17.82 -10.62
N MET A 430 3.91 -16.97 -9.93
CA MET A 430 4.13 -15.58 -10.36
C MET A 430 4.97 -15.52 -11.64
N MET A 431 6.07 -16.27 -11.70
CA MET A 431 7.00 -16.28 -12.82
C MET A 431 6.34 -16.77 -14.11
N SER A 432 5.56 -17.86 -14.07
CA SER A 432 4.94 -18.45 -15.26
C SER A 432 3.93 -17.55 -16.00
N THR A 433 3.61 -16.37 -15.47
CA THR A 433 2.64 -15.43 -16.06
C THR A 433 3.17 -14.01 -16.26
N GLN A 434 4.36 -13.70 -15.73
CA GLN A 434 4.92 -12.34 -15.69
C GLN A 434 6.24 -12.27 -16.49
N PRO A 435 6.27 -11.50 -17.61
CA PRO A 435 7.43 -11.46 -18.50
C PRO A 435 8.75 -11.09 -17.82
N ASP A 436 8.77 -10.07 -16.95
CA ASP A 436 10.01 -9.66 -16.29
C ASP A 436 10.58 -10.75 -15.37
N LEU A 437 9.72 -11.57 -14.77
CA LEU A 437 10.14 -12.71 -13.97
C LEU A 437 10.64 -13.85 -14.86
N ILE A 438 9.97 -14.12 -15.99
CA ILE A 438 10.42 -15.12 -16.97
C ILE A 438 11.83 -14.80 -17.46
N LEU A 439 12.07 -13.54 -17.83
CA LEU A 439 13.37 -13.11 -18.33
C LEU A 439 14.46 -13.26 -17.26
N GLN A 440 14.17 -12.84 -16.02
CA GLN A 440 15.11 -13.00 -14.91
C GLN A 440 15.44 -14.46 -14.61
N PHE A 441 14.45 -15.35 -14.69
CA PHE A 441 14.69 -16.77 -14.48
C PHE A 441 15.49 -17.40 -15.63
N ALA A 442 15.24 -16.98 -16.88
CA ALA A 442 16.05 -17.41 -18.02
C ALA A 442 17.53 -17.00 -17.86
N HIS A 443 17.80 -15.77 -17.43
CA HIS A 443 19.16 -15.30 -17.13
C HIS A 443 19.79 -16.08 -15.98
N TYR A 444 19.04 -16.35 -14.92
CA TYR A 444 19.52 -17.16 -13.79
C TYR A 444 19.96 -18.57 -14.26
N LEU A 445 19.15 -19.24 -15.08
CA LEU A 445 19.47 -20.56 -15.63
C LEU A 445 20.70 -20.51 -16.54
N GLY A 446 20.78 -19.53 -17.44
CA GLY A 446 21.91 -19.39 -18.34
C GLY A 446 23.23 -19.08 -17.61
N GLU A 447 23.20 -18.17 -16.63
CA GLU A 447 24.38 -17.85 -15.83
C GLU A 447 24.80 -18.99 -14.90
N ALA A 448 23.86 -19.82 -14.43
CA ALA A 448 24.19 -21.03 -13.68
C ALA A 448 24.89 -22.06 -14.56
N GLU A 449 24.36 -22.33 -15.76
CA GLU A 449 24.95 -23.30 -16.68
C GLU A 449 26.30 -22.82 -17.21
N LYS A 450 26.43 -21.55 -17.60
CA LYS A 450 27.69 -20.95 -18.02
C LYS A 450 28.77 -21.04 -16.92
N ARG A 451 28.42 -20.83 -15.64
CA ARG A 451 29.37 -21.00 -14.53
C ARG A 451 29.80 -22.46 -14.33
N LYS A 452 28.94 -23.42 -14.67
CA LYS A 452 29.20 -24.86 -14.52
C LYS A 452 30.06 -25.41 -15.66
N THR A 453 29.78 -25.01 -16.90
CA THR A 453 30.43 -25.56 -18.10
C THR A 453 31.57 -24.69 -18.63
N GLY A 454 31.54 -23.38 -18.35
CA GLY A 454 32.42 -22.38 -18.95
C GLY A 454 32.00 -21.96 -20.37
N ASP A 455 30.95 -22.56 -20.92
CA ASP A 455 30.51 -22.34 -22.30
C ASP A 455 29.43 -21.26 -22.39
N ASP A 456 29.34 -20.61 -23.56
CA ASP A 456 28.21 -19.73 -23.87
C ASP A 456 26.93 -20.55 -24.08
N VAL A 457 25.82 -20.03 -23.55
CA VAL A 457 24.53 -20.70 -23.56
C VAL A 457 23.44 -19.79 -24.12
N ALA A 458 22.45 -20.40 -24.76
CA ALA A 458 21.20 -19.76 -25.13
C ALA A 458 20.05 -20.34 -24.30
N VAL A 459 19.09 -19.50 -23.92
CA VAL A 459 17.94 -19.93 -23.11
C VAL A 459 16.65 -19.54 -23.82
N TYR A 460 15.80 -20.53 -24.07
CA TYR A 460 14.49 -20.38 -24.69
C TYR A 460 13.40 -20.74 -23.68
N ALA A 461 12.22 -20.14 -23.81
CA ALA A 461 11.10 -20.39 -22.92
C ALA A 461 9.87 -20.85 -23.69
N ASP A 462 9.39 -22.05 -23.36
CA ASP A 462 8.13 -22.59 -23.88
C ASP A 462 7.06 -22.37 -22.82
N ILE A 463 6.34 -21.25 -22.94
CA ILE A 463 5.38 -20.80 -21.94
C ILE A 463 4.03 -20.60 -22.60
N THR A 464 2.99 -21.21 -22.02
CA THR A 464 1.61 -20.94 -22.41
C THR A 464 0.85 -20.29 -21.26
N VAL A 465 0.03 -19.29 -21.57
CA VAL A 465 -0.75 -18.55 -20.59
C VAL A 465 -2.21 -18.48 -21.01
N SER A 466 -3.10 -18.69 -20.04
CA SER A 466 -4.51 -18.33 -20.12
C SER A 466 -4.76 -17.01 -19.40
N LEU A 467 -5.63 -16.16 -19.93
CA LEU A 467 -6.04 -14.89 -19.32
C LEU A 467 -7.56 -14.84 -19.20
N ASN A 468 -8.07 -14.59 -18.00
CA ASN A 468 -9.48 -14.28 -17.75
C ASN A 468 -10.47 -15.34 -18.31
N GLY A 469 -10.07 -16.62 -18.28
CA GLY A 469 -10.86 -17.75 -18.78
C GLY A 469 -10.77 -18.00 -20.28
N LYS A 470 -9.97 -17.22 -21.02
CA LYS A 470 -9.64 -17.51 -22.42
C LYS A 470 -8.75 -18.76 -22.51
N LYS A 471 -8.77 -19.42 -23.68
CA LYS A 471 -7.88 -20.57 -23.98
C LYS A 471 -6.42 -20.17 -23.80
N SER A 472 -5.60 -21.13 -23.34
CA SER A 472 -4.16 -20.92 -23.22
C SER A 472 -3.53 -20.68 -24.60
N LYS A 473 -2.59 -19.75 -24.70
CA LYS A 473 -1.80 -19.46 -25.90
C LYS A 473 -0.32 -19.38 -25.56
N THR A 474 0.53 -19.61 -26.54
CA THR A 474 1.97 -19.33 -26.42
C THR A 474 2.17 -17.86 -26.04
N PHE A 475 2.90 -17.63 -24.97
CA PHE A 475 3.06 -16.31 -24.36
C PHE A 475 4.38 -15.64 -24.75
N ILE A 476 5.45 -16.43 -24.76
CA ILE A 476 6.80 -15.99 -25.10
C ILE A 476 7.20 -16.63 -26.43
N ASP A 477 7.89 -15.87 -27.29
CA ASP A 477 8.43 -16.41 -28.54
C ASP A 477 9.40 -17.57 -28.24
N PRO A 478 9.06 -18.83 -28.61
CA PRO A 478 9.88 -20.00 -28.28
C PRO A 478 11.19 -20.04 -29.07
N LEU A 479 11.36 -19.19 -30.09
CA LEU A 479 12.59 -19.09 -30.88
C LEU A 479 13.49 -17.94 -30.41
N ARG A 480 13.03 -17.13 -29.45
CA ARG A 480 13.82 -16.02 -28.91
C ARG A 480 14.80 -16.53 -27.85
N ASP A 481 16.09 -16.30 -28.11
CA ASP A 481 17.12 -16.45 -27.08
C ASP A 481 17.02 -15.31 -26.05
N LEU A 482 16.52 -15.65 -24.87
CA LEU A 482 16.30 -14.71 -23.77
C LEU A 482 17.61 -14.21 -23.16
N MET A 483 18.74 -14.91 -23.33
CA MET A 483 20.05 -14.42 -22.86
C MET A 483 20.49 -13.14 -23.58
N LYS A 484 19.99 -12.91 -24.80
CA LYS A 484 20.27 -11.70 -25.58
C LYS A 484 19.32 -10.54 -25.25
N VAL A 485 18.24 -10.80 -24.52
CA VAL A 485 17.24 -9.81 -24.14
C VAL A 485 17.69 -9.11 -22.86
N LYS A 486 17.63 -7.77 -22.85
CA LYS A 486 17.90 -6.95 -21.66
C LYS A 486 16.59 -6.45 -21.05
N GLU A 487 16.49 -6.46 -19.72
CA GLU A 487 15.36 -5.85 -19.02
C GLU A 487 15.37 -4.32 -19.18
N GLY A 488 14.19 -3.71 -19.28
CA GLY A 488 14.05 -2.27 -19.45
C GLY A 488 12.60 -1.85 -19.64
N PHE A 489 12.41 -0.54 -19.84
CA PHE A 489 11.09 0.07 -20.05
C PHE A 489 10.66 0.11 -21.53
N SER A 490 11.48 -0.37 -22.46
CA SER A 490 11.13 -0.46 -23.88
C SER A 490 10.06 -1.52 -24.13
N ASN A 491 9.37 -1.42 -25.27
CA ASN A 491 8.42 -2.46 -25.67
C ASN A 491 9.12 -3.82 -25.77
N LYS A 492 8.48 -4.86 -25.21
CA LYS A 492 8.99 -6.23 -25.21
C LYS A 492 8.49 -6.97 -26.45
N ASP A 493 9.33 -7.00 -27.49
CA ASP A 493 9.06 -7.63 -28.81
C ASP A 493 8.94 -9.15 -28.77
N TRP A 494 9.44 -9.78 -27.71
CA TRP A 494 9.46 -11.22 -27.50
C TRP A 494 8.23 -11.77 -26.76
N ILE A 495 7.29 -10.89 -26.38
CA ILE A 495 5.98 -11.29 -25.85
C ILE A 495 5.02 -11.39 -27.04
N LEU A 496 4.48 -12.58 -27.29
CA LEU A 496 3.49 -12.80 -28.34
C LEU A 496 2.16 -12.14 -27.98
N ALA A 497 1.45 -11.62 -28.98
CA ALA A 497 0.22 -10.88 -28.77
C ALA A 497 -0.97 -11.78 -28.33
N ASP A 498 -1.88 -11.21 -27.53
CA ASP A 498 -3.19 -11.83 -27.21
C ASP A 498 -4.14 -11.72 -28.40
N GLU A 499 -3.77 -12.27 -29.56
CA GLU A 499 -4.59 -12.17 -30.77
C GLU A 499 -5.78 -13.12 -30.72
N LYS A 500 -6.97 -12.62 -31.03
CA LYS A 500 -8.13 -13.45 -31.35
C LYS A 500 -8.21 -13.66 -32.84
#